data_AF-A0A4R5GE31-F1
#
_entry.id   AF-A0A4R5GE31-F1
#
_cell.length_a   1.000
_cell.length_b   1.000
_cell.length_c   1.000
_cell.angle_alpha   90.00
_cell.angle_beta   90.00
_cell.angle_gamma   90.00
#
_symmetry.space_group_name_H-M   'P 1'
#
loop_
_entity.id
_entity.type
_entity.pdbx_description
1 polymer ?
#
loop_
_entity_poly.entity_id
_entity_poly.type
_entity_poly.pdbx_seq_one_letter_code
_entity_poly.pdbx_strand_id
1 'polypeptide(L)'
;MKAILSRADLQREYGLGRDMAISIIRLLPNSQIGRSRYIRTEDFEAFLAAGISKGADLNASVKSMTSGEALAWIALERSKGAAHDAR
;
A
#
# COMPACT_ATOMS: atom_id res chain seq x y z
N MET A 1 -7.75 -14.46 -2.25
CA MET A 1 -7.44 -13.01 -2.29
C MET A 1 -6.83 -12.68 -3.64
N LYS A 2 -7.10 -11.51 -4.23
CA LYS A 2 -6.51 -11.14 -5.54
C LYS A 2 -5.02 -10.82 -5.37
N ALA A 3 -4.21 -11.08 -6.40
CA ALA A 3 -2.78 -10.74 -6.39
C ALA A 3 -2.52 -9.25 -6.72
N ILE A 4 -3.45 -8.61 -7.43
CA ILE A 4 -3.40 -7.20 -7.79
C ILE A 4 -4.71 -6.51 -7.45
N LEU A 5 -4.62 -5.23 -7.09
CA LEU A 5 -5.74 -4.38 -6.72
C LEU A 5 -5.83 -3.18 -7.66
N SER A 6 -7.02 -2.96 -8.20
CA SER A 6 -7.39 -1.72 -8.87
C SER A 6 -7.97 -0.71 -7.86
N ARG A 7 -8.24 0.52 -8.32
CA ARG A 7 -8.96 1.53 -7.53
C ARG A 7 -10.33 1.03 -7.06
N ALA A 8 -11.01 0.22 -7.88
CA ALA A 8 -12.32 -0.30 -7.54
C ALA A 8 -12.22 -1.35 -6.42
N ASP A 9 -11.19 -2.19 -6.47
CA ASP A 9 -10.94 -3.21 -5.43
C ASP A 9 -10.61 -2.55 -4.10
N LEU A 10 -9.75 -1.52 -4.10
CA LEU A 10 -9.44 -0.72 -2.89
C LEU A 10 -10.67 -0.11 -2.22
N GLN A 11 -11.65 0.35 -3.01
CA GLN A 11 -12.89 0.92 -2.47
C GLN A 11 -13.83 -0.18 -1.95
N ARG A 12 -13.98 -1.28 -2.69
CA ARG A 12 -14.97 -2.32 -2.38
C ARG A 12 -14.50 -3.29 -1.30
N GLU A 13 -13.24 -3.70 -1.36
CA GLU A 13 -12.67 -4.73 -0.48
C GLU A 13 -12.12 -4.12 0.81
N TYR A 14 -11.54 -2.92 0.74
CA TYR A 14 -10.90 -2.27 1.88
C TYR A 14 -11.63 -1.01 2.37
N GLY A 15 -12.80 -0.70 1.80
CA GLY A 15 -13.64 0.42 2.24
C GLY A 15 -13.02 1.81 2.05
N LEU A 16 -11.98 1.93 1.22
CA LEU A 16 -11.28 3.20 1.05
C LEU A 16 -12.14 4.22 0.30
N GLY A 17 -12.07 5.48 0.73
CA GLY A 17 -12.63 6.60 -0.03
C GLY A 17 -11.94 6.75 -1.39
N ARG A 18 -12.64 7.33 -2.37
CA ARG A 18 -12.14 7.49 -3.76
C ARG A 18 -10.78 8.19 -3.82
N ASP A 19 -10.63 9.31 -3.11
CA ASP A 19 -9.40 10.10 -3.15
C ASP A 19 -8.25 9.36 -2.48
N MET A 20 -8.51 8.68 -1.37
CA MET A 20 -7.53 7.85 -0.69
C MET A 20 -7.06 6.71 -1.59
N ALA A 21 -7.98 6.00 -2.25
CA ALA A 21 -7.64 4.94 -3.19
C ALA A 21 -6.79 5.45 -4.37
N ILE A 22 -7.08 6.65 -4.89
CA ILE A 22 -6.27 7.27 -5.95
C ILE A 22 -4.87 7.63 -5.45
N SER A 23 -4.77 8.23 -4.26
CA SER A 23 -3.49 8.62 -3.68
C SER A 23 -2.60 7.41 -3.40
N ILE A 24 -3.15 6.34 -2.83
CA ILE A 24 -2.41 5.09 -2.60
C ILE A 24 -1.90 4.49 -3.91
N ILE A 25 -2.73 4.43 -4.96
CA ILE A 25 -2.31 3.92 -6.27
C ILE A 25 -1.17 4.74 -6.88
N ARG A 26 -1.15 6.06 -6.66
CA ARG A 26 -0.07 6.93 -7.13
C ARG A 26 1.19 6.80 -6.28
N LEU A 27 1.02 6.54 -4.98
CA LEU A 27 2.09 6.47 -4.01
C LEU A 27 2.88 5.15 -4.15
N LEU A 28 2.17 4.03 -4.30
CA LEU A 28 2.76 2.69 -4.32
C LEU A 28 3.19 2.26 -5.74
N PRO A 29 4.12 1.28 -5.84
CA PRO A 29 4.45 0.65 -7.11
C PRO A 29 3.20 0.13 -7.81
N ASN A 30 2.98 0.60 -9.03
CA ASN A 30 1.82 0.27 -9.82
C ASN A 30 2.20 -0.09 -11.25
N SER A 31 1.36 -0.91 -11.87
CA SER A 31 1.40 -1.20 -13.30
C SER A 31 0.17 -0.58 -13.96
N GLN A 32 0.37 0.08 -15.09
CA GLN A 32 -0.72 0.63 -15.89
C GLN A 32 -1.08 -0.33 -17.03
N ILE A 33 -2.35 -0.74 -17.09
CA ILE A 33 -2.90 -1.57 -18.17
C ILE A 33 -4.07 -0.78 -18.77
N GLY A 34 -3.88 -0.30 -20.00
CA GLY A 34 -4.77 0.67 -20.62
C GLY A 34 -4.85 1.97 -19.81
N ARG A 35 -6.05 2.31 -19.32
CA ARG A 35 -6.30 3.50 -18.47
C ARG A 35 -6.36 3.18 -16.98
N SER A 36 -6.27 1.91 -16.61
CA SER A 36 -6.36 1.46 -15.23
C SER A 36 -4.97 1.23 -14.65
N ARG A 37 -4.80 1.59 -13.38
CA ARG A 37 -3.60 1.28 -12.60
C ARG A 37 -3.91 0.20 -11.58
N TYR A 38 -2.94 -0.67 -11.39
CA TYR A 38 -3.02 -1.81 -10.48
C TYR A 38 -1.80 -1.81 -9.58
N ILE A 39 -2.00 -2.05 -8.30
CA ILE A 39 -0.93 -2.27 -7.33
C ILE A 39 -0.92 -3.73 -6.93
N ARG A 40 0.23 -4.27 -6.49
CA ARG A 40 0.25 -5.61 -5.91
C ARG A 40 -0.39 -5.58 -4.53
N THR A 41 -1.20 -6.58 -4.23
CA THR A 41 -1.85 -6.72 -2.92
C THR A 41 -0.82 -6.78 -1.78
N GLU A 42 0.27 -7.51 -1.99
CA GLU A 42 1.38 -7.62 -1.02
C GLU A 42 2.10 -6.29 -0.71
N ASP A 43 2.16 -5.35 -1.67
CA ASP A 43 2.77 -4.03 -1.44
C ASP A 43 1.81 -3.16 -0.62
N PHE A 44 0.51 -3.26 -0.90
CA PHE A 44 -0.52 -2.54 -0.16
C PHE A 44 -0.63 -3.01 1.29
N GLU A 45 -0.64 -4.32 1.53
CA GLU A 45 -0.74 -4.87 2.87
C GLU A 45 0.50 -4.60 3.71
N ALA A 46 1.70 -4.71 3.12
CA ALA A 46 2.93 -4.31 3.79
C ALA A 46 2.93 -2.82 4.16
N PHE A 47 2.39 -1.96 3.29
CA PHE A 47 2.24 -0.54 3.57
C PHE A 47 1.28 -0.29 4.76
N LEU A 48 0.13 -0.97 4.80
CA LEU A 48 -0.82 -0.87 5.90
C LEU A 48 -0.20 -1.34 7.23
N ALA A 49 0.45 -2.51 7.22
CA ALA A 49 1.11 -3.08 8.39
C ALA A 49 2.21 -2.14 8.92
N ALA A 50 3.02 -1.56 8.03
CA ALA A 50 4.03 -0.57 8.40
C ALA A 50 3.41 0.67 9.06
N GLY A 51 2.30 1.18 8.51
CA GLY A 51 1.58 2.33 9.06
C GLY A 51 1.00 2.05 10.45
N ILE A 52 0.40 0.88 10.63
CA ILE A 52 -0.12 0.41 11.94
C ILE A 52 1.02 0.30 12.94
N SER A 53 2.12 -0.35 12.58
CA SER A 53 3.29 -0.52 13.46
C SER A 53 3.91 0.81 13.89
N LYS A 54 3.77 1.86 13.08
CA LYS A 54 4.25 3.22 13.38
C LYS A 54 3.23 4.09 14.12
N GLY A 55 1.99 3.61 14.32
CA GLY A 55 0.90 4.42 14.87
C GLY A 55 0.53 5.62 13.98
N ALA A 56 0.76 5.51 12.67
CA ALA A 56 0.61 6.64 11.75
C ALA A 56 -0.85 6.84 11.35
N ASP A 57 -1.28 8.10 11.28
CA ASP A 57 -2.50 8.45 10.53
C ASP A 57 -2.21 8.30 9.03
N LEU A 58 -2.77 7.25 8.43
CA LEU A 58 -2.61 6.97 7.01
C LEU A 58 -3.17 8.08 6.12
N ASN A 59 -4.25 8.76 6.53
CA ASN A 59 -4.85 9.83 5.71
C ASN A 59 -3.93 11.04 5.63
N ALA A 60 -3.29 11.42 6.73
CA ALA A 60 -2.28 12.46 6.76
C ALA A 60 -1.03 12.01 5.98
N SER A 61 -0.56 10.79 6.26
CA SER A 61 0.65 10.23 5.68
C SER A 61 0.58 10.17 4.17
N VAL A 62 -0.45 9.58 3.58
CA VAL A 62 -0.59 9.43 2.12
C VAL A 62 -0.66 10.77 1.38
N LYS A 63 -1.07 11.86 2.04
CA LYS A 63 -1.12 13.20 1.45
C LYS A 63 0.24 13.90 1.42
N SER A 64 1.09 13.67 2.42
CA SER A 64 2.40 14.34 2.55
C SER A 64 3.58 13.47 2.11
N MET A 65 3.37 12.16 2.00
CA MET A 65 4.42 11.19 1.75
C MET A 65 4.77 11.08 0.26
N THR A 66 6.06 10.90 0.01
CA THR A 66 6.61 10.58 -1.30
C THR A 66 6.61 9.07 -1.55
N SER A 67 6.66 8.65 -2.82
CA SER A 67 6.75 7.23 -3.16
C SER A 67 7.99 6.54 -2.55
N GLY A 68 9.11 7.26 -2.41
CA GLY A 68 10.32 6.71 -1.79
C GLY A 68 10.14 6.40 -0.30
N GLU A 69 9.44 7.26 0.44
CA GLU A 69 9.14 7.04 1.85
C GLU A 69 8.16 5.87 2.05
N ALA A 70 7.14 5.76 1.19
CA ALA A 70 6.21 4.64 1.22
C ALA A 70 6.91 3.30 0.93
N LEU A 71 7.87 3.30 0.01
CA LEU A 71 8.72 2.15 -0.28
C LEU A 71 9.61 1.77 0.90
N ALA A 72 10.17 2.75 1.61
CA ALA A 72 10.95 2.49 2.82
C ALA A 72 10.10 1.84 3.92
N TRP A 73 8.83 2.24 4.04
CA TRP A 73 7.88 1.60 4.95
C TRP A 73 7.65 0.13 4.59
N ILE A 74 7.37 -0.15 3.31
CA ILE A 74 7.17 -1.53 2.82
C ILE A 74 8.43 -2.37 3.03
N ALA A 75 9.60 -1.84 2.70
CA ALA A 75 10.86 -2.56 2.85
C ALA A 75 11.17 -2.91 4.31
N LEU A 76 10.92 -1.98 5.22
CA LEU A 76 11.07 -2.20 6.67
C LEU A 76 10.11 -3.28 7.17
N GLU A 77 8.89 -3.32 6.68
CA GLU A 77 7.92 -4.32 7.12
C GLU A 77 8.26 -5.72 6.59
N ARG A 78 8.73 -5.81 5.35
CA ARG A 78 9.20 -7.07 4.76
C ARG A 78 10.43 -7.63 5.45
N SER A 79 11.34 -6.77 5.91
CA SER A 79 12.53 -7.23 6.64
C SER A 79 12.20 -7.79 8.02
N LYS A 80 11.11 -7.32 8.66
CA LYS A 80 10.60 -7.91 9.91
C LYS A 80 10.00 -9.30 9.69
N GLY A 81 9.23 -9.48 8.61
CA GLY A 81 8.63 -10.77 8.27
C GLY A 81 9.67 -11.86 7.97
N ALA A 82 10.73 -11.51 7.22
CA ALA A 82 11.83 -12.43 6.90
C ALA A 82 12.62 -12.89 8.15
N ALA A 83 12.62 -12.10 9.22
CA ALA A 83 13.25 -12.47 10.48
C ALA A 83 12.37 -13.40 11.35
N HIS A 84 11.07 -13.50 11.07
CA HIS A 84 10.13 -14.33 11.80
C HIS A 84 10.05 -15.76 11.25
N ASP A 85 10.19 -15.94 9.94
CA ASP A 85 10.12 -17.25 9.25
C ASP A 85 11.44 -18.07 9.32
N ALA A 86 12.48 -17.54 9.96
CA ALA A 86 13.78 -18.20 10.14
C ALA A 86 13.93 -18.92 11.51
N ARG A 87 12.82 -19.16 12.22
CA ARG A 87 12.74 -19.88 13.51
C ARG A 87 11.87 -21.12 13.40
#